data_AF-A0A9P7FHR6-F1
#
_entry.id   AF-A0A9P7FHR6-F1
#
_cell.length_a   1.000
_cell.length_b   1.000
_cell.length_c   1.000
_cell.angle_alpha   90.00
_cell.angle_beta   90.00
_cell.angle_gamma   90.00
#
_symmetry.space_group_name_H-M   'P 1'
#
loop_
_entity.id
_entity.type
_entity.pdbx_description
1 polymer ?
#
loop_
_entity_poly.entity_id
_entity_poly.type
_entity_poly.pdbx_seq_one_letter_code
_entity_poly.pdbx_strand_id
1 'polypeptide(L)'
;MKSNFNLNCLVLGDHPRNIFPVKIVSTKLVDNLKDLIKEKTHAFRDLDADALQLWKVDLPVDDTLESNIDELKLDYKKALSPVDQMFEVFDTPPQRKHLHIVVQPLPARVPHSAGYSLINLNCLVLGDHPGNIFPVKIALTDTVGNLKELIKKSRTAFRDLDVCTLRLWKVDLPVDDSFERTVNELELDQQKLLSTVDGMFEVFDSPQYKHLHIVVEPLLPYGDRSHLRPSPSAILVRTQPLRGQYNSPQGAPPSQAKPSEFKAIQQKSDQFVYWN
;
A
#
# COMPACT_ATOMS: atom_id res chain seq x y z
N MET A 1 6.05 -31.10 -31.41
CA MET A 1 5.15 -30.70 -32.53
C MET A 1 4.85 -29.23 -32.39
N LYS A 2 4.97 -28.43 -33.45
CA LYS A 2 4.52 -27.03 -33.42
C LYS A 2 3.00 -27.03 -33.57
N SER A 3 2.28 -26.67 -32.52
CA SER A 3 0.83 -26.48 -32.52
C SER A 3 0.52 -24.99 -32.36
N ASN A 4 -0.69 -24.56 -32.73
CA ASN A 4 -1.15 -23.19 -32.49
C ASN A 4 -2.24 -23.21 -31.44
N PHE A 5 -2.19 -22.27 -30.52
CA PHE A 5 -3.28 -21.95 -29.61
C PHE A 5 -4.11 -20.79 -30.18
N ASN A 6 -5.42 -20.89 -30.00
CA ASN A 6 -6.35 -19.78 -30.20
C ASN A 6 -6.89 -19.41 -28.82
N LEU A 7 -6.33 -18.36 -28.24
CA LEU A 7 -6.65 -17.89 -26.90
C LEU A 7 -7.70 -16.80 -26.99
N ASN A 8 -8.68 -16.84 -26.11
CA ASN A 8 -9.66 -15.78 -25.93
C ASN A 8 -9.17 -14.92 -24.78
N CYS A 9 -9.00 -13.63 -25.04
CA CYS A 9 -8.44 -12.67 -24.11
C CYS A 9 -9.50 -11.63 -23.75
N LEU A 10 -9.48 -11.15 -22.50
CA LEU A 10 -10.33 -10.06 -22.02
C LEU A 10 -9.51 -9.11 -21.16
N VAL A 11 -9.74 -7.81 -21.31
CA VAL A 11 -9.13 -6.80 -20.44
C VAL A 11 -9.89 -6.78 -19.11
N LEU A 12 -9.18 -6.79 -17.98
CA LEU A 12 -9.81 -6.73 -16.67
C LEU A 12 -10.61 -5.42 -16.53
N GLY A 13 -11.89 -5.54 -16.15
CA GLY A 13 -12.82 -4.43 -16.08
C GLY A 13 -13.57 -4.10 -17.38
N ASP A 14 -13.23 -4.74 -18.50
CA ASP A 14 -14.01 -4.64 -19.74
C ASP A 14 -15.22 -5.57 -19.73
N HIS A 15 -16.25 -5.18 -20.49
CA HIS A 15 -17.45 -5.99 -20.67
C HIS A 15 -17.13 -7.31 -21.40
N PRO A 16 -17.71 -8.47 -21.02
CA PRO A 16 -17.44 -9.77 -21.63
C PRO A 16 -17.59 -9.86 -23.16
N ARG A 17 -18.43 -8.99 -23.74
CA ARG A 17 -18.58 -8.84 -25.21
C ARG A 17 -17.30 -8.36 -25.92
N ASN A 18 -16.35 -7.79 -25.19
CA ASN A 18 -15.07 -7.31 -25.71
C ASN A 18 -14.00 -8.41 -25.75
N ILE A 19 -14.34 -9.67 -25.47
CA ILE A 19 -13.43 -10.79 -25.65
C ILE A 19 -12.89 -10.81 -27.08
N PHE A 20 -11.57 -10.89 -27.23
CA PHE A 20 -10.91 -10.94 -28.52
C PHE A 20 -9.98 -12.16 -28.65
N PRO A 21 -9.93 -12.79 -29.84
CA PRO A 21 -9.08 -13.96 -30.05
C PRO A 21 -7.65 -13.57 -30.45
N VAL A 22 -6.67 -14.27 -29.89
CA VAL A 22 -5.24 -14.19 -30.22
C VAL A 22 -4.74 -15.57 -30.62
N LYS A 23 -4.04 -15.65 -31.75
CA LYS A 23 -3.42 -16.89 -32.24
C LYS A 23 -1.93 -16.85 -31.97
N ILE A 24 -1.41 -17.87 -31.29
CA ILE A 24 0.02 -17.97 -30.95
C ILE A 24 0.53 -19.40 -31.13
N VAL A 25 1.79 -19.55 -31.54
CA VAL A 25 2.43 -20.87 -31.67
C VAL A 25 2.81 -21.38 -30.28
N SER A 26 2.61 -22.67 -30.01
CA SER A 26 2.86 -23.27 -28.70
C SER A 26 4.31 -23.18 -28.21
N THR A 27 5.28 -23.05 -29.13
CA THR A 27 6.71 -22.89 -28.79
C THR A 27 7.13 -21.44 -28.53
N LYS A 28 6.21 -20.48 -28.61
CA LYS A 28 6.49 -19.06 -28.33
C LYS A 28 6.39 -18.78 -26.83
N LEU A 29 6.96 -17.65 -26.44
CA LEU A 29 6.97 -17.19 -25.04
C LEU A 29 5.69 -16.40 -24.72
N VAL A 30 5.38 -16.27 -23.43
CA VAL A 30 4.36 -15.35 -22.91
C VAL A 30 4.66 -13.92 -23.35
N ASP A 31 5.92 -13.51 -23.43
CA ASP A 31 6.30 -12.18 -23.92
C ASP A 31 5.78 -11.93 -25.36
N ASN A 32 5.89 -12.92 -26.24
CA ASN A 32 5.32 -12.83 -27.59
C ASN A 32 3.78 -12.76 -27.58
N LEU A 33 3.12 -13.33 -26.56
CA LEU A 33 1.67 -13.20 -26.41
C LEU A 33 1.29 -11.77 -26.04
N LYS A 34 2.08 -11.09 -25.20
CA LYS A 34 1.85 -9.68 -24.83
C LYS A 34 1.91 -8.76 -26.06
N ASP A 35 2.91 -8.95 -26.93
CA ASP A 35 3.01 -8.21 -28.19
C ASP A 35 1.76 -8.39 -29.05
N LEU A 36 1.32 -9.64 -29.25
CA LEU A 36 0.14 -9.95 -30.04
C LEU A 36 -1.15 -9.38 -29.44
N ILE A 37 -1.27 -9.34 -28.12
CA ILE A 37 -2.41 -8.74 -27.42
C ILE A 37 -2.43 -7.22 -27.64
N LYS A 38 -1.27 -6.55 -27.50
CA LYS A 38 -1.13 -5.12 -27.75
C LYS A 38 -1.60 -4.73 -29.16
N GLU A 39 -1.28 -5.54 -30.16
CA GLU A 39 -1.70 -5.30 -31.55
C GLU A 39 -3.23 -5.41 -31.76
N LYS A 40 -3.96 -6.12 -30.88
CA LYS A 40 -5.39 -6.39 -31.06
C LYS A 40 -6.32 -5.29 -30.61
N THR A 41 -5.90 -4.44 -29.68
CA THR A 41 -6.77 -3.41 -29.11
C THR A 41 -6.06 -2.06 -29.05
N HIS A 42 -6.79 -1.01 -29.41
CA HIS A 42 -6.28 0.36 -29.31
C HIS A 42 -6.11 0.82 -27.87
N ALA A 43 -6.73 0.14 -26.90
CA ALA A 43 -6.59 0.41 -25.48
C ALA A 43 -5.13 0.34 -25.00
N PHE A 44 -4.26 -0.38 -25.72
CA PHE A 44 -2.85 -0.57 -25.37
C PHE A 44 -1.88 0.15 -26.31
N ARG A 45 -2.36 1.06 -27.18
CA ARG A 45 -1.52 1.73 -28.19
C ARG A 45 -0.35 2.49 -27.56
N ASP A 46 -0.58 3.10 -26.40
CA ASP A 46 0.39 3.92 -25.68
C ASP A 46 1.11 3.16 -24.56
N LEU A 47 0.89 1.84 -24.45
CA LEU A 47 1.54 0.97 -23.47
C LEU A 47 2.62 0.14 -24.14
N ASP A 48 3.76 -0.04 -23.50
CA ASP A 48 4.70 -1.09 -23.88
C ASP A 48 4.10 -2.47 -23.55
N ALA A 49 4.42 -3.49 -24.35
CA ALA A 49 3.84 -4.82 -24.17
C ALA A 49 4.21 -5.42 -22.79
N ASP A 50 5.37 -5.04 -22.25
CA ASP A 50 5.84 -5.44 -20.92
C ASP A 50 4.97 -4.88 -19.78
N ALA A 51 4.23 -3.80 -20.03
CA ALA A 51 3.25 -3.22 -19.10
C ALA A 51 1.94 -4.01 -19.04
N LEU A 52 1.77 -5.08 -19.84
CA LEU A 52 0.63 -5.97 -19.74
C LEU A 52 0.93 -7.10 -18.76
N GLN A 53 0.08 -7.27 -17.76
CA GLN A 53 0.09 -8.44 -16.89
C GLN A 53 -0.98 -9.42 -17.33
N LEU A 54 -0.59 -10.69 -17.44
CA LEU A 54 -1.44 -11.75 -18.00
C LEU A 54 -1.67 -12.82 -16.93
N TRP A 55 -2.90 -13.30 -16.82
CA TRP A 55 -3.24 -14.48 -16.03
C TRP A 55 -3.91 -15.51 -16.91
N LYS A 56 -3.49 -16.77 -16.78
CA LYS A 56 -4.22 -17.91 -17.33
C LYS A 56 -5.46 -18.15 -16.48
N VAL A 57 -6.61 -18.21 -17.14
CA VAL A 57 -7.90 -18.61 -16.58
C VAL A 57 -8.52 -19.70 -17.45
N ASP A 58 -9.55 -20.36 -16.94
CA ASP A 58 -10.35 -21.32 -17.70
C ASP A 58 -11.82 -21.14 -17.30
N LEU A 59 -12.47 -20.14 -17.89
CA LEU A 59 -13.84 -19.76 -17.55
C LEU A 59 -14.75 -19.90 -18.76
N PRO A 60 -15.93 -20.53 -18.66
CA PRO A 60 -16.87 -20.60 -19.77
C PRO A 60 -17.37 -19.20 -20.14
N VAL A 61 -17.47 -18.92 -21.44
CA VAL A 61 -18.07 -17.69 -21.97
C VAL A 61 -19.58 -17.91 -22.11
N ASP A 62 -20.27 -17.82 -20.99
CA ASP A 62 -21.72 -17.89 -20.86
C ASP A 62 -22.24 -16.75 -19.96
N ASP A 63 -23.51 -16.81 -19.56
CA ASP A 63 -24.17 -15.78 -18.75
C ASP A 63 -23.58 -15.64 -17.33
N THR A 64 -22.70 -16.56 -16.90
CA THR A 64 -22.04 -16.51 -15.58
C THR A 64 -20.67 -15.83 -15.61
N LEU A 65 -20.14 -15.53 -16.79
CA LEU A 65 -18.77 -15.05 -16.96
C LEU A 65 -18.50 -13.74 -16.20
N GLU A 66 -19.45 -12.81 -16.19
CA GLU A 66 -19.31 -11.51 -15.51
C GLU A 66 -19.09 -11.70 -14.01
N SER A 67 -19.96 -12.47 -13.33
CA SER A 67 -19.79 -12.81 -11.92
C SER A 67 -18.48 -13.54 -11.63
N ASN A 68 -18.09 -14.48 -12.50
CA ASN A 68 -16.83 -15.22 -12.33
C ASN A 68 -15.59 -14.31 -12.43
N ILE A 69 -15.64 -13.24 -13.22
CA ILE A 69 -14.58 -12.22 -13.33
C ILE A 69 -14.54 -11.32 -12.09
N ASP A 70 -15.69 -10.94 -11.54
CA ASP A 70 -15.74 -10.11 -10.34
C ASP A 70 -15.22 -10.85 -9.09
N GLU A 71 -15.41 -12.17 -9.04
CA GLU A 71 -14.92 -13.02 -7.95
C GLU A 71 -13.45 -13.44 -8.11
N LEU A 72 -12.83 -13.16 -9.27
CA LEU A 72 -11.47 -13.56 -9.60
C LEU A 72 -10.45 -12.79 -8.73
N LYS A 73 -9.84 -13.49 -7.79
CA LYS A 73 -8.69 -12.99 -7.02
C LYS A 73 -7.40 -13.21 -7.79
N LEU A 74 -7.02 -12.20 -8.57
CA LEU A 74 -5.78 -12.20 -9.35
C LEU A 74 -4.56 -11.91 -8.45
N ASP A 75 -3.88 -12.97 -8.02
CA ASP A 75 -2.61 -12.86 -7.29
C ASP A 75 -1.47 -12.56 -8.29
N TYR A 76 -0.70 -11.50 -8.04
CA TYR A 76 0.45 -11.11 -8.87
C TYR A 76 1.50 -12.22 -8.97
N LYS A 77 1.64 -13.05 -7.93
CA LYS A 77 2.59 -14.18 -7.91
C LYS A 77 2.20 -15.30 -8.87
N LYS A 78 0.93 -15.32 -9.30
CA LYS A 78 0.38 -16.29 -10.26
C LYS A 78 0.25 -15.72 -11.68
N ALA A 79 0.66 -14.48 -11.90
CA ALA A 79 0.73 -13.92 -13.24
C ALA A 79 1.74 -14.72 -14.08
N LEU A 80 1.45 -14.83 -15.38
CA LEU A 80 2.30 -15.55 -16.31
C LEU A 80 3.65 -14.84 -16.46
N SER A 81 4.73 -15.61 -16.34
CA SER A 81 6.07 -15.08 -16.50
C SER A 81 6.39 -14.89 -17.98
N PRO A 82 7.00 -13.77 -18.40
CA PRO A 82 7.29 -13.50 -19.81
C PRO A 82 8.19 -14.55 -20.46
N VAL A 83 8.98 -15.29 -19.67
CA VAL A 83 9.89 -16.34 -20.17
C VAL A 83 9.27 -17.73 -20.25
N ASP A 84 8.02 -17.91 -19.80
CA ASP A 84 7.36 -19.20 -19.89
C ASP A 84 6.98 -19.51 -21.34
N GLN A 85 7.12 -20.77 -21.76
CA GLN A 85 6.66 -21.20 -23.07
C GLN A 85 5.17 -21.50 -23.06
N MET A 86 4.46 -21.19 -24.14
CA MET A 86 3.00 -21.38 -24.20
C MET A 86 2.57 -22.83 -23.95
N PHE A 87 3.36 -23.82 -24.35
CA PHE A 87 3.05 -25.23 -24.06
C PHE A 87 3.23 -25.60 -22.58
N GLU A 88 4.05 -24.86 -21.82
CA GLU A 88 4.20 -25.05 -20.36
C GLU A 88 3.05 -24.38 -19.61
N VAL A 89 2.53 -23.26 -20.14
CA VAL A 89 1.35 -22.59 -19.60
C VAL A 89 0.08 -23.42 -19.86
N PHE A 90 -0.02 -24.03 -21.04
CA PHE A 90 -1.18 -24.81 -21.49
C PHE A 90 -0.80 -26.29 -21.71
N ASP A 91 -0.76 -27.04 -20.60
CA ASP A 91 -0.53 -28.50 -20.61
C ASP A 91 -1.56 -29.29 -21.44
N THR A 92 -2.75 -28.71 -21.59
CA THR A 92 -3.82 -29.22 -22.44
C THR A 92 -4.27 -28.14 -23.44
N PRO A 93 -4.80 -28.53 -24.61
CA PRO A 93 -5.37 -27.59 -25.55
C PRO A 93 -6.45 -26.71 -24.89
N PRO A 94 -6.38 -25.36 -25.05
CA PRO A 94 -7.37 -24.43 -24.51
C PRO A 94 -8.80 -24.79 -24.96
N GLN A 95 -9.75 -24.74 -24.03
CA GLN A 95 -11.13 -25.16 -24.29
C GLN A 95 -11.87 -24.19 -25.22
N ARG A 96 -12.70 -24.72 -26.11
CA ARG A 96 -13.52 -23.86 -26.98
C ARG A 96 -14.56 -23.11 -26.16
N LYS A 97 -14.85 -21.86 -26.54
CA LYS A 97 -15.82 -20.97 -25.87
C LYS A 97 -15.48 -20.65 -24.41
N HIS A 98 -14.21 -20.74 -24.04
CA HIS A 98 -13.73 -20.32 -22.72
C HIS A 98 -12.91 -19.03 -22.83
N LEU A 99 -12.94 -18.20 -21.80
CA LEU A 99 -11.96 -17.16 -21.56
C LEU A 99 -10.69 -17.84 -21.08
N HIS A 100 -9.55 -17.49 -21.68
CA HIS A 100 -8.27 -18.15 -21.44
C HIS A 100 -7.26 -17.24 -20.77
N ILE A 101 -7.31 -15.94 -21.08
CA ILE A 101 -6.36 -14.95 -20.59
C ILE A 101 -7.13 -13.72 -20.10
N VAL A 102 -6.88 -13.33 -18.85
CA VAL A 102 -7.22 -12.00 -18.37
C VAL A 102 -5.99 -11.10 -18.53
N VAL A 103 -6.20 -9.91 -19.09
CA VAL A 103 -5.17 -8.92 -19.36
C VAL A 103 -5.41 -7.72 -18.46
N GLN A 104 -4.46 -7.38 -17.61
CA GLN A 104 -4.50 -6.11 -16.89
C GLN A 104 -3.41 -5.19 -17.44
N PRO A 105 -3.76 -4.04 -18.02
CA PRO A 105 -2.77 -3.01 -18.28
C PRO A 105 -2.29 -2.46 -16.94
N LEU A 106 -1.00 -2.53 -16.70
CA LEU A 106 -0.38 -1.73 -15.65
C LEU A 106 -0.28 -0.29 -16.17
N PRO A 107 -0.44 0.72 -15.30
CA PRO A 107 -0.23 2.10 -15.70
C PRO A 107 1.14 2.24 -16.38
N ALA A 108 1.13 2.86 -17.57
CA ALA A 108 2.23 2.88 -18.52
C ALA A 108 3.60 3.05 -17.84
N ARG A 109 4.52 2.13 -18.13
CA ARG A 109 5.95 2.44 -18.05
C ARG A 109 6.21 3.51 -19.10
N VAL A 110 6.51 4.72 -18.65
CA VAL A 110 6.92 5.81 -19.53
C VAL A 110 8.21 5.36 -20.21
N PRO A 111 8.36 5.49 -21.56
CA PRO A 111 9.49 4.92 -22.28
C PRO A 111 10.81 5.36 -21.67
N HIS A 112 11.73 4.39 -21.58
CA HIS A 112 13.08 4.49 -21.05
C HIS A 112 13.82 5.76 -21.50
N SER A 113 13.65 6.81 -20.70
CA SER A 113 14.59 7.91 -20.50
C SER A 113 14.28 8.50 -19.12
N ALA A 114 14.76 7.80 -18.07
CA ALA A 114 14.75 8.23 -16.67
C ALA A 114 13.41 8.81 -16.15
N GLY A 115 12.35 7.97 -16.04
CA GLY A 115 11.05 8.41 -15.52
C GLY A 115 10.39 7.33 -14.68
N TYR A 116 10.41 7.48 -13.36
CA TYR A 116 9.79 6.57 -12.42
C TYR A 116 8.25 6.68 -12.45
N SER A 117 7.50 5.57 -12.34
CA SER A 117 6.03 5.59 -12.23
C SER A 117 5.63 6.30 -10.94
N LEU A 118 5.04 7.50 -11.04
CA LEU A 118 4.65 8.31 -9.88
C LEU A 118 3.21 7.98 -9.44
N ILE A 119 3.02 7.76 -8.16
CA ILE A 119 1.71 7.67 -7.50
C ILE A 119 1.48 8.92 -6.64
N ASN A 120 0.21 9.23 -6.37
CA ASN A 120 -0.17 10.26 -5.40
C ASN A 120 -0.76 9.57 -4.16
N LEU A 121 -0.16 9.82 -3.00
CA LEU A 121 -0.64 9.33 -1.72
C LEU A 121 -1.22 10.49 -0.94
N ASN A 122 -2.45 10.33 -0.48
CA ASN A 122 -3.10 11.29 0.41
C ASN A 122 -2.68 11.02 1.84
N CYS A 123 -2.11 12.03 2.48
CA CYS A 123 -1.60 11.97 3.84
C CYS A 123 -2.43 12.87 4.77
N LEU A 124 -2.61 12.44 6.01
CA LEU A 124 -3.21 13.23 7.09
C LEU A 124 -2.31 13.15 8.31
N VAL A 125 -2.06 14.27 8.97
CA VAL A 125 -1.29 14.29 10.23
C VAL A 125 -2.21 13.85 11.37
N LEU A 126 -1.71 12.97 12.23
CA LEU A 126 -2.45 12.48 13.38
C LEU A 126 -2.89 13.65 14.27
N GLY A 127 -4.19 13.73 14.57
CA GLY A 127 -4.80 14.79 15.37
C GLY A 127 -5.07 16.10 14.62
N ASP A 128 -4.79 16.14 13.31
CA ASP A 128 -5.12 17.28 12.45
C ASP A 128 -6.57 17.17 11.92
N HIS A 129 -7.11 18.28 11.43
CA HIS A 129 -8.48 18.33 10.92
C HIS A 129 -8.61 17.46 9.64
N PRO A 130 -9.70 16.68 9.46
CA PRO A 130 -9.88 15.82 8.27
C PRO A 130 -9.79 16.55 6.93
N GLY A 131 -10.19 17.82 6.90
CA GLY A 131 -10.04 18.70 5.72
C GLY A 131 -8.58 19.08 5.37
N ASN A 132 -7.62 18.78 6.25
CA ASN A 132 -6.20 19.03 6.06
C ASN A 132 -5.48 17.82 5.43
N ILE A 133 -6.17 16.98 4.66
CA ILE A 133 -5.49 16.00 3.81
C ILE A 133 -4.57 16.73 2.82
N PHE A 134 -3.36 16.21 2.63
CA PHE A 134 -2.42 16.73 1.64
C PHE A 134 -1.88 15.61 0.76
N PRO A 135 -1.80 15.82 -0.56
CA PRO A 135 -1.23 14.83 -1.47
C PRO A 135 0.31 14.90 -1.46
N VAL A 136 0.94 13.74 -1.57
CA VAL A 136 2.38 13.58 -1.81
C VAL A 136 2.56 12.73 -3.06
N LYS A 137 3.32 13.25 -4.01
CA LYS A 137 3.68 12.53 -5.23
C LYS A 137 5.01 11.82 -5.04
N ILE A 138 5.07 10.52 -5.28
CA ILE A 138 6.26 9.69 -5.07
C ILE A 138 6.36 8.59 -6.14
N ALA A 139 7.57 8.14 -6.46
CA ALA A 139 7.76 7.04 -7.39
C ALA A 139 7.47 5.66 -6.75
N LEU A 140 6.93 4.72 -7.53
CA LEU A 140 6.76 3.32 -7.13
C LEU A 140 8.10 2.61 -6.86
N THR A 141 9.19 3.10 -7.46
CA THR A 141 10.55 2.60 -7.22
C THR A 141 11.19 3.18 -5.96
N ASP A 142 10.60 4.22 -5.36
CA ASP A 142 11.12 4.82 -4.15
C ASP A 142 10.80 3.95 -2.92
N THR A 143 11.41 4.29 -1.80
CA THR A 143 11.17 3.66 -0.49
C THR A 143 10.32 4.54 0.41
N VAL A 144 9.82 3.96 1.50
CA VAL A 144 9.17 4.72 2.60
C VAL A 144 10.12 5.79 3.17
N GLY A 145 11.43 5.58 3.16
CA GLY A 145 12.41 6.60 3.53
C GLY A 145 12.33 7.85 2.66
N ASN A 146 12.25 7.67 1.33
CA ASN A 146 12.05 8.78 0.40
C ASN A 146 10.71 9.48 0.63
N LEU A 147 9.65 8.72 0.93
CA LEU A 147 8.34 9.25 1.27
C LEU A 147 8.36 10.14 2.52
N LYS A 148 9.08 9.73 3.57
CA LYS A 148 9.24 10.55 4.78
C LYS A 148 9.91 11.89 4.48
N GLU A 149 10.93 11.91 3.62
CA GLU A 149 11.59 13.15 3.17
C GLU A 149 10.65 14.06 2.39
N LEU A 150 9.81 13.50 1.51
CA LEU A 150 8.81 14.25 0.77
C LEU A 150 7.74 14.84 1.71
N ILE A 151 7.23 14.05 2.66
CA ILE A 151 6.27 14.51 3.68
C ILE A 151 6.86 15.65 4.50
N LYS A 152 8.11 15.52 4.95
CA LYS A 152 8.83 16.56 5.69
C LYS A 152 8.90 17.87 4.90
N LYS A 153 9.15 17.79 3.59
CA LYS A 153 9.19 18.98 2.70
C LYS A 153 7.81 19.58 2.45
N SER A 154 6.76 18.76 2.42
CA SER A 154 5.39 19.21 2.14
C SER A 154 4.77 20.06 3.24
N ARG A 155 5.24 19.96 4.50
CA ARG A 155 4.70 20.73 5.63
C ARG A 155 5.78 21.44 6.42
N THR A 156 5.61 22.75 6.59
CA THR A 156 6.52 23.60 7.39
C THR A 156 6.66 23.12 8.83
N ALA A 157 5.59 22.56 9.41
CA ALA A 157 5.58 22.00 10.77
C ALA A 157 6.59 20.85 10.98
N PHE A 158 7.07 20.23 9.90
CA PHE A 158 8.04 19.12 9.97
C PHE A 158 9.48 19.54 9.66
N ARG A 159 9.72 20.81 9.31
CA ARG A 159 11.02 21.28 8.81
C ARG A 159 12.18 20.95 9.75
N ASP A 160 11.94 21.09 11.06
CA ASP A 160 12.97 20.91 12.10
C ASP A 160 12.97 19.51 12.73
N LEU A 161 12.06 18.61 12.29
CA LEU A 161 12.01 17.25 12.78
C LEU A 161 13.06 16.37 12.10
N ASP A 162 13.67 15.46 12.85
CA ASP A 162 14.40 14.35 12.27
C ASP A 162 13.42 13.43 11.53
N VAL A 163 13.70 13.07 10.28
CA VAL A 163 12.82 12.20 9.46
C VAL A 163 12.53 10.87 10.15
N CYS A 164 13.46 10.35 10.97
CA CYS A 164 13.29 9.12 11.72
C CYS A 164 12.17 9.20 12.75
N THR A 165 11.79 10.41 13.19
CA THR A 165 10.70 10.63 14.14
C THR A 165 9.31 10.55 13.51
N LEU A 166 9.21 10.53 12.18
CA LEU A 166 7.94 10.35 11.48
C LEU A 166 7.58 8.86 11.41
N ARG A 167 6.50 8.48 12.10
CA ARG A 167 5.85 7.18 11.92
C ARG A 167 4.77 7.32 10.86
N LEU A 168 4.76 6.41 9.88
CA LEU A 168 3.79 6.39 8.79
C LEU A 168 2.95 5.12 8.90
N TRP A 169 1.65 5.29 9.01
CA TRP A 169 0.68 4.20 9.11
C TRP A 169 -0.07 4.08 7.79
N LYS A 170 -0.02 2.91 7.14
CA LYS A 170 -0.82 2.64 5.94
C LYS A 170 -2.27 2.43 6.34
N VAL A 171 -3.14 3.17 5.69
CA VAL A 171 -4.60 3.06 5.79
C VAL A 171 -5.21 3.00 4.39
N ASP A 172 -6.48 2.67 4.30
CA ASP A 172 -7.25 2.71 3.05
C ASP A 172 -8.68 3.13 3.39
N LEU A 173 -8.89 4.45 3.56
CA LEU A 173 -10.15 5.00 4.04
C LEU A 173 -10.79 5.92 3.00
N PRO A 174 -12.04 5.69 2.56
CA PRO A 174 -12.70 6.58 1.61
C PRO A 174 -12.90 7.97 2.22
N VAL A 175 -12.60 9.01 1.43
CA VAL A 175 -12.86 10.41 1.79
C VAL A 175 -14.25 10.78 1.27
N ASP A 176 -15.26 10.37 2.03
CA ASP A 176 -16.68 10.64 1.79
C ASP A 176 -17.30 11.40 2.98
N ASP A 177 -18.64 11.54 2.99
CA ASP A 177 -19.37 12.26 4.04
C ASP A 177 -19.21 11.65 5.45
N SER A 178 -18.77 10.39 5.55
CA SER A 178 -18.53 9.69 6.81
C SER A 178 -17.08 9.80 7.30
N PHE A 179 -16.18 10.34 6.47
CA PHE A 179 -14.72 10.32 6.68
C PHE A 179 -14.29 10.88 8.04
N GLU A 180 -14.89 11.99 8.48
CA GLU A 180 -14.57 12.61 9.77
C GLU A 180 -14.79 11.65 10.94
N ARG A 181 -15.91 10.91 10.94
CA ARG A 181 -16.18 9.89 11.97
C ARG A 181 -15.15 8.77 11.90
N THR A 182 -14.91 8.25 10.70
CA THR A 182 -14.00 7.14 10.45
C THR A 182 -12.57 7.43 10.91
N VAL A 183 -12.07 8.64 10.65
CA VAL A 183 -10.73 9.05 11.09
C VAL A 183 -10.65 9.23 12.61
N ASN A 184 -11.70 9.77 13.24
CA ASN A 184 -11.73 9.99 14.68
C ASN A 184 -11.79 8.68 15.47
N GLU A 185 -12.41 7.65 14.91
CA GLU A 185 -12.53 6.31 15.50
C GLU A 185 -11.35 5.38 15.11
N LEU A 186 -10.38 5.88 14.34
CA LEU A 186 -9.27 5.07 13.82
C LEU A 186 -8.33 4.61 14.95
N GLU A 187 -8.20 3.30 15.11
CA GLU A 187 -7.24 2.65 15.99
C GLU A 187 -5.95 2.31 15.22
N LEU A 188 -4.91 3.14 15.40
CA LEU A 188 -3.65 3.03 14.63
C LEU A 188 -2.87 1.75 14.92
N ASP A 189 -2.97 1.18 16.12
CA ASP A 189 -2.32 -0.07 16.51
C ASP A 189 -2.80 -1.29 15.72
N GLN A 190 -3.98 -1.20 15.09
CA GLN A 190 -4.49 -2.20 14.16
C GLN A 190 -4.03 -1.96 12.72
N GLN A 191 -3.40 -0.82 12.43
CA GLN A 191 -2.95 -0.45 11.09
C GLN A 191 -1.50 -0.88 10.85
N LYS A 192 -1.14 -1.05 9.58
CA LYS A 192 0.23 -1.42 9.21
C LYS A 192 1.16 -0.22 9.38
N LEU A 193 2.04 -0.29 10.37
CA LEU A 193 3.19 0.61 10.46
C LEU A 193 4.17 0.30 9.31
N LEU A 194 4.53 1.34 8.54
CA LEU A 194 5.44 1.20 7.41
C LEU A 194 6.90 1.21 7.84
N SER A 195 7.69 0.28 7.31
CA SER A 195 9.14 0.24 7.53
C SER A 195 9.85 1.15 6.53
N THR A 196 10.90 1.85 6.96
CA THR A 196 11.67 2.79 6.12
C THR A 196 12.21 2.16 4.83
N VAL A 197 12.50 0.86 4.85
CA VAL A 197 13.06 0.13 3.70
C VAL A 197 12.01 -0.45 2.76
N ASP A 198 10.72 -0.39 3.12
CA ASP A 198 9.65 -0.92 2.25
C ASP A 198 9.62 -0.14 0.92
N GLY A 199 9.51 -0.88 -0.19
CA GLY A 199 9.36 -0.29 -1.52
C GLY A 199 7.93 0.18 -1.77
N MET A 200 7.74 1.35 -2.40
CA MET A 200 6.40 1.90 -2.69
C MET A 200 5.54 0.94 -3.53
N PHE A 201 6.14 0.24 -4.49
CA PHE A 201 5.44 -0.79 -5.27
C PHE A 201 4.92 -1.97 -4.46
N GLU A 202 5.51 -2.28 -3.30
CA GLU A 202 5.08 -3.40 -2.46
C GLU A 202 3.92 -3.01 -1.53
N VAL A 203 3.88 -1.74 -1.11
CA VAL A 203 2.93 -1.25 -0.13
C VAL A 203 1.79 -0.43 -0.73
N PHE A 204 1.98 0.15 -1.93
CA PHE A 204 1.04 1.03 -2.61
C PHE A 204 1.06 0.77 -4.13
N ASP A 205 0.83 -0.48 -4.55
CA ASP A 205 0.74 -0.86 -5.96
C ASP A 205 -0.45 -0.22 -6.68
N SER A 206 -1.59 -0.11 -5.99
CA SER A 206 -2.84 0.46 -6.53
C SER A 206 -3.59 1.28 -5.47
N PRO A 207 -3.06 2.46 -5.06
CA PRO A 207 -3.73 3.35 -4.11
C PRO A 207 -5.10 3.80 -4.66
N GLN A 208 -6.15 3.65 -3.85
CA GLN A 208 -7.52 3.96 -4.28
C GLN A 208 -7.74 5.46 -4.45
N TYR A 209 -8.42 5.83 -5.54
CA TYR A 209 -8.76 7.23 -5.78
C TYR A 209 -9.72 7.75 -4.69
N LYS A 210 -9.51 9.00 -4.23
CA LYS A 210 -10.27 9.64 -3.14
C LYS A 210 -10.20 8.92 -1.79
N HIS A 211 -9.15 8.15 -1.53
CA HIS A 211 -8.91 7.56 -0.21
C HIS A 211 -7.82 8.32 0.55
N LEU A 212 -7.89 8.29 1.88
CA LEU A 212 -6.74 8.53 2.74
C LEU A 212 -5.86 7.28 2.71
N HIS A 213 -4.56 7.47 2.45
CA HIS A 213 -3.61 6.37 2.29
C HIS A 213 -2.66 6.26 3.48
N ILE A 214 -2.31 7.40 4.09
CA ILE A 214 -1.30 7.46 5.14
C ILE A 214 -1.75 8.37 6.27
N VAL A 215 -1.63 7.87 7.50
CA VAL A 215 -1.63 8.70 8.71
C VAL A 215 -0.19 8.95 9.15
N VAL A 216 0.18 10.22 9.31
CA VAL A 216 1.51 10.68 9.68
C VAL A 216 1.52 11.02 11.17
N GLU A 217 2.33 10.32 11.95
CA GLU A 217 2.47 10.56 13.37
C GLU A 217 3.90 11.06 13.70
N PRO A 218 4.07 12.35 14.02
CA PRO A 218 5.36 12.90 14.43
C PRO A 218 5.66 12.59 15.90
N LEU A 219 6.80 11.94 16.17
CA LEU A 219 7.32 11.73 17.53
C LEU A 219 8.20 12.91 17.93
N LEU A 220 7.65 13.89 18.64
CA LEU A 220 8.47 14.97 19.17
C LEU A 220 9.42 14.45 20.26
N PRO A 221 10.70 14.86 20.26
CA PRO A 221 11.57 14.63 21.40
C PRO A 221 10.94 15.30 22.63
N TYR A 222 10.94 14.56 23.75
CA TYR A 222 10.39 14.97 25.03
C TYR A 222 11.02 16.31 25.45
N GLY A 223 10.34 17.43 25.21
CA GLY A 223 10.88 18.75 25.55
C GLY A 223 10.13 19.94 24.96
N ASP A 224 9.52 19.80 23.78
CA ASP A 224 8.96 20.98 23.12
C ASP A 224 7.66 20.70 22.34
N ARG A 225 6.57 20.57 23.09
CA ARG A 225 5.19 20.54 22.55
C ARG A 225 4.64 21.95 22.28
N SER A 226 5.46 23.00 22.37
CA SER A 226 4.97 24.39 22.32
C SER A 226 4.90 24.98 20.91
N HIS A 227 5.62 24.40 19.94
CA HIS A 227 5.74 24.95 18.58
C HIS A 227 4.84 24.30 17.52
N LEU A 228 4.24 23.14 17.80
CA LEU A 228 3.08 22.69 17.04
C LEU A 228 1.86 23.38 17.64
N ARG A 229 1.48 24.56 17.13
CA ARG A 229 0.12 25.06 17.37
C ARG A 229 -0.82 24.05 16.69
N PRO A 230 -1.60 23.25 17.44
CA PRO A 230 -2.75 22.62 16.83
C PRO A 230 -3.63 23.76 16.31
N SER A 231 -4.25 23.58 15.15
CA SER A 231 -5.45 24.37 14.87
C SER A 231 -6.38 24.24 16.10
N PRO A 232 -7.10 25.27 16.55
CA PRO A 232 -7.90 25.26 17.80
C PRO A 232 -8.99 24.17 17.91
N SER A 233 -9.01 23.21 16.99
CA SER A 233 -10.03 22.18 16.79
C SER A 233 -9.43 20.77 16.73
N ALA A 234 -8.34 20.49 17.47
CA ALA A 234 -7.75 19.16 17.49
C ALA A 234 -8.67 18.16 18.23
N ILE A 235 -9.06 17.09 17.52
CA ILE A 235 -9.83 15.96 18.06
C ILE A 235 -8.85 14.88 18.55
N LEU A 236 -9.18 14.31 19.71
CA LEU A 236 -8.35 13.37 20.44
C LEU A 236 -8.33 11.99 19.77
N VAL A 237 -7.27 11.66 19.02
CA VAL A 237 -7.02 10.28 18.56
C VAL A 237 -6.36 9.49 19.69
N ARG A 238 -6.90 8.30 20.00
CA ARG A 238 -6.41 7.43 21.07
C ARG A 238 -5.19 6.61 20.62
N THR A 239 -3.99 7.08 20.91
CA THR A 239 -2.81 6.20 20.95
C THR A 239 -2.75 5.53 22.33
N GLN A 240 -2.97 4.21 22.42
CA GLN A 240 -2.70 3.50 23.66
C GLN A 240 -1.18 3.45 23.89
N PRO A 241 -0.66 3.90 25.04
CA PRO A 241 0.75 3.67 25.36
C PRO A 241 0.95 2.18 25.64
N LEU A 242 2.03 1.61 25.10
CA LEU A 242 2.54 0.28 25.47
C LEU A 242 2.73 0.25 27.00
N ARG A 243 1.75 -0.32 27.71
CA ARG A 243 1.83 -0.57 29.15
C ARG A 243 2.82 -1.70 29.37
N GLY A 244 4.08 -1.34 29.62
CA GLY A 244 4.96 -2.19 30.42
C GLY A 244 4.26 -2.47 31.75
N GLN A 245 4.06 -3.74 32.07
CA GLN A 245 3.50 -4.18 33.34
C GLN A 245 4.47 -3.81 34.47
N TYR A 246 4.29 -2.61 35.03
CA TYR A 246 4.77 -2.34 36.37
C TYR A 246 3.77 -2.93 37.36
N ASN A 247 4.17 -4.03 38.00
CA ASN A 247 3.48 -4.55 39.18
C ASN A 247 3.52 -3.46 40.27
N SER A 248 2.35 -2.88 40.56
CA SER A 248 2.18 -1.99 41.71
C SER A 248 2.39 -2.77 43.01
N PRO A 249 3.28 -2.36 43.92
CA PRO A 249 3.26 -2.86 45.29
C PRO A 249 1.97 -2.37 45.97
N GLN A 250 1.26 -3.30 46.60
CA GLN A 250 0.10 -3.03 47.44
C GLN A 250 0.48 -2.15 48.64
N GLY A 251 -0.43 -1.24 49.01
CA GLY A 251 -0.45 -0.61 50.34
C GLY A 251 -0.15 0.88 50.33
N ALA A 252 -1.19 1.70 50.46
CA ALA A 252 -1.04 3.09 50.89
C ALA A 252 -0.59 3.10 52.38
N PRO A 253 0.48 3.82 52.76
CA PRO A 253 0.79 4.05 54.17
C PRO A 253 -0.14 5.14 54.75
N PRO A 254 -0.50 5.08 56.03
CA PRO A 254 -1.37 6.06 56.66
C PRO A 254 -0.66 7.41 56.83
N SER A 255 -1.48 8.47 56.82
CA SER A 255 -1.11 9.88 56.73
C SER A 255 -0.47 10.45 57.99
N GLN A 256 0.64 9.90 58.49
CA GLN A 256 1.49 10.56 59.51
C GLN A 256 2.94 10.05 59.44
N ALA A 257 3.81 10.69 58.66
CA ALA A 257 5.27 10.51 58.75
C ALA A 257 6.02 11.82 58.46
N LYS A 258 7.11 12.07 59.21
CA LYS A 258 7.83 13.35 59.26
C LYS A 258 8.82 13.52 58.08
N PRO A 259 9.19 14.78 57.71
CA PRO A 259 9.94 15.09 56.47
C PRO A 259 11.36 14.51 56.31
N SER A 260 11.92 13.85 57.31
CA SER A 260 13.32 13.39 57.32
C SER A 260 13.56 11.99 56.71
N GLU A 261 12.51 11.22 56.40
CA GLU A 261 12.66 9.88 55.81
C GLU A 261 12.64 9.88 54.26
N PHE A 262 12.21 10.96 53.62
CA PHE A 262 12.14 11.05 52.15
C PHE A 262 13.52 11.11 51.46
N LYS A 263 14.55 11.62 52.15
CA LYS A 263 15.91 11.80 51.56
C LYS A 263 16.69 10.49 51.39
N ALA A 264 16.37 9.43 52.13
CA ALA A 264 17.09 8.16 52.08
C ALA A 264 16.65 7.26 50.89
N ILE A 265 15.45 7.48 50.34
CA ILE A 265 14.90 6.68 49.24
C ILE A 265 15.41 7.19 47.88
N GLN A 266 15.63 8.51 47.73
CA GLN A 266 16.09 9.11 46.48
C GLN A 266 17.57 8.85 46.16
N GLN A 267 18.41 8.45 47.12
CA GLN A 267 19.83 8.14 46.86
C GLN A 267 20.10 6.71 46.39
N LYS A 268 19.08 5.84 46.28
CA LYS A 268 19.26 4.41 45.98
C LYS A 268 18.91 3.99 44.55
N SER A 269 18.47 4.90 43.68
CA SER A 269 18.04 4.58 42.31
C SER A 269 19.07 4.89 41.21
N ASP A 270 20.22 5.51 41.55
CA ASP A 270 21.29 5.83 40.59
C ASP A 270 22.38 4.75 40.54
N GLN A 271 22.01 3.49 40.23
CA GLN A 271 22.99 2.48 39.82
C GLN A 271 22.61 1.82 38.49
N PHE A 272 23.45 2.11 37.51
CA PHE A 272 23.55 1.57 36.16
C PHE A 272 23.45 0.03 36.11
N VAL A 273 22.75 -0.49 35.09
CA VAL A 273 22.83 -1.90 34.68
C VAL A 273 23.33 -1.96 33.23
N TYR A 274 24.52 -2.52 33.06
CA TYR A 274 25.12 -2.94 31.79
C TYR A 274 24.42 -4.19 31.25
N TRP A 275 24.26 -4.30 29.93
CA TRP A 275 23.79 -5.51 29.25
C TRP A 275 24.97 -6.26 28.63
N ASN A 276 25.02 -7.58 28.84
CA ASN A 276 25.61 -8.55 27.92
C ASN A 276 24.48 -9.18 27.12
#